data_AF-A0A397CWR4-F1
#
_entry.id   AF-A0A397CWR4-F1
#
_cell.length_a   1.000
_cell.length_b   1.000
_cell.length_c   1.000
_cell.angle_alpha   90.00
_cell.angle_beta   90.00
_cell.angle_gamma   90.00
#
_symmetry.space_group_name_H-M   'P 1'
#
loop_
_entity.id
_entity.type
_entity.pdbx_description
1 polymer ?
#
loop_
_entity_poly.entity_id
_entity_poly.type
_entity_poly.pdbx_seq_one_letter_code
_entity_poly.pdbx_strand_id
1 'polypeptide(L)'
;MELSKTIGEQSIVGVKVDLATQCKAQGNEAFKSKEFRRAEGYYKKGLQFLEAPQTCQYSQEELMTVSPVLATLHVNIAACCLQGSTVDCAKCILHCTQHDPLNVKAWYRRSQAFMKQKEFALAKDDVTHALALDQQPSTSIVTLRTRLPLPL
;
A
#
# COMPACT_ATOMS: atom_id res chain seq x y z
N MET A 1 -29.04 24.17 18.52
CA MET A 1 -28.05 25.14 18.03
C MET A 1 -26.67 24.51 18.21
N GLU A 2 -26.29 23.57 17.33
CA GLU A 2 -24.92 23.07 17.19
C GLU A 2 -24.85 22.29 15.86
N LEU A 3 -24.95 23.01 14.74
CA LEU A 3 -24.66 22.51 13.39
C LEU A 3 -23.60 23.37 12.68
N SER A 4 -22.88 24.19 13.45
CA SER A 4 -21.95 25.20 12.94
C SER A 4 -20.57 25.05 13.57
N LYS A 5 -20.05 23.82 13.65
CA LYS A 5 -18.61 23.59 13.89
C LYS A 5 -17.98 23.11 12.58
N THR A 6 -17.36 24.08 11.91
CA THR A 6 -16.21 23.92 11.02
C THR A 6 -16.48 23.38 9.61
N ILE A 7 -17.18 24.16 8.79
CA ILE A 7 -16.81 24.25 7.37
C ILE A 7 -15.78 25.38 7.28
N GLY A 8 -14.62 25.18 7.93
CA GLY A 8 -13.44 25.95 7.56
C GLY A 8 -13.09 25.53 6.14
N GLU A 9 -12.79 26.48 5.26
CA GLU A 9 -12.51 26.29 3.83
C GLU A 9 -11.61 25.06 3.59
N GLN A 10 -12.23 23.90 3.36
CA GLN A 10 -11.51 22.68 3.06
C GLN A 10 -11.09 22.76 1.61
N SER A 11 -9.78 22.75 1.35
CA SER A 11 -9.27 22.71 -0.01
C SER A 11 -9.81 21.47 -0.73
N ILE A 12 -9.98 21.56 -2.05
CA ILE A 12 -10.43 20.43 -2.88
C ILE A 12 -9.54 19.20 -2.63
N VAL A 13 -8.23 19.40 -2.46
CA VAL A 13 -7.29 18.34 -2.12
C VAL A 13 -7.57 17.72 -0.76
N GLY A 14 -7.88 18.54 0.26
CA GLY A 14 -8.30 18.05 1.57
C GLY A 14 -9.52 17.13 1.49
N VAL A 15 -10.56 17.55 0.76
CA VAL A 15 -11.77 16.73 0.55
C VAL A 15 -11.44 15.41 -0.16
N LYS A 16 -10.59 15.43 -1.19
CA LYS A 16 -10.13 14.22 -1.90
C LYS A 16 -9.41 13.26 -0.96
N VAL A 17 -8.51 13.77 -0.11
CA VAL A 17 -7.76 12.99 0.87
C VAL A 17 -8.67 12.38 1.95
N ASP A 18 -9.69 13.11 2.41
CA ASP A 18 -10.68 12.62 3.37
C ASP A 18 -11.49 11.47 2.78
N LEU A 19 -12.00 11.62 1.55
CA LEU A 19 -12.75 10.57 0.85
C LEU A 19 -11.90 9.31 0.61
N ALA A 20 -10.63 9.50 0.20
CA ALA A 20 -9.68 8.41 0.05
C ALA A 20 -9.39 7.71 1.39
N THR A 21 -9.30 8.47 2.48
CA THR A 21 -9.09 7.95 3.83
C THR A 21 -10.30 7.17 4.35
N GLN A 22 -11.52 7.60 4.04
CA GLN A 22 -12.73 6.83 4.33
C GLN A 22 -12.77 5.51 3.56
N CYS A 23 -12.42 5.53 2.26
CA CYS A 23 -12.30 4.32 1.45
C CYS A 23 -11.23 3.37 2.03
N LYS A 24 -10.09 3.91 2.46
CA LYS A 24 -9.05 3.13 3.16
C LYS A 24 -9.62 2.46 4.42
N ALA A 25 -10.40 3.17 5.24
CA ALA A 25 -10.99 2.61 6.45
C ALA A 25 -11.97 1.47 6.14
N GLN A 26 -12.85 1.65 5.14
CA GLN A 26 -13.78 0.61 4.67
C GLN A 26 -13.04 -0.61 4.12
N GLY A 27 -11.98 -0.38 3.33
CA GLY A 27 -11.14 -1.44 2.81
C GLY A 27 -10.43 -2.22 3.91
N ASN A 28 -9.92 -1.52 4.94
CA ASN A 28 -9.27 -2.15 6.09
C ASN A 28 -10.26 -3.04 6.86
N GLU A 29 -11.51 -2.62 7.01
CA GLU A 29 -12.53 -3.41 7.70
C GLU A 29 -12.90 -4.67 6.90
N ALA A 30 -13.13 -4.53 5.59
CA ALA A 30 -13.33 -5.68 4.71
C ALA A 30 -12.12 -6.64 4.71
N PHE A 31 -10.90 -6.09 4.77
CA PHE A 31 -9.67 -6.88 4.82
C PHE A 31 -9.58 -7.72 6.11
N LYS A 32 -9.91 -7.14 7.26
CA LYS A 32 -9.97 -7.87 8.55
C LYS A 32 -10.99 -9.01 8.50
N SER A 33 -12.13 -8.78 7.85
CA SER A 33 -13.16 -9.78 7.59
C SER A 33 -12.79 -10.79 6.49
N LYS A 34 -11.54 -10.75 5.98
CA LYS A 34 -11.02 -11.61 4.90
C LYS A 34 -11.78 -11.48 3.57
N GLU A 35 -12.56 -10.41 3.39
CA GLU A 35 -13.25 -10.09 2.14
C GLU A 35 -12.30 -9.37 1.16
N PHE A 36 -11.21 -10.03 0.77
CA PHE A 36 -10.09 -9.37 0.07
C PHE A 36 -10.48 -8.69 -1.25
N ARG A 37 -11.42 -9.27 -2.01
CA ARG A 37 -11.92 -8.67 -3.26
C ARG A 37 -12.67 -7.36 -2.99
N ARG A 38 -13.48 -7.33 -1.93
CA ARG A 38 -14.23 -6.13 -1.53
C ARG A 38 -13.28 -5.07 -0.96
N ALA A 39 -12.31 -5.48 -0.14
CA ALA A 39 -11.26 -4.61 0.37
C ALA A 39 -10.49 -3.93 -0.77
N GLU A 40 -10.08 -4.71 -1.78
CA GLU A 40 -9.40 -4.19 -2.97
C GLU A 40 -10.26 -3.15 -3.72
N GLY A 41 -11.56 -3.41 -3.86
CA GLY A 41 -12.51 -2.48 -4.47
C GLY A 41 -12.56 -1.13 -3.75
N TYR A 42 -12.61 -1.13 -2.42
CA TYR A 42 -12.56 0.11 -1.64
C TYR A 42 -11.21 0.83 -1.80
N TYR A 43 -10.09 0.13 -1.76
CA TYR A 43 -8.78 0.77 -1.94
C TYR A 43 -8.63 1.42 -3.31
N LYS A 44 -9.09 0.74 -4.38
CA LYS A 44 -9.12 1.30 -5.74
C LYS A 44 -10.00 2.54 -5.84
N LYS A 45 -11.17 2.54 -5.20
CA LYS A 45 -12.01 3.73 -5.12
C LYS A 45 -11.30 4.88 -4.41
N GLY A 46 -10.53 4.58 -3.37
CA GLY A 46 -9.65 5.56 -2.72
C GLY A 46 -8.60 6.15 -3.66
N LEU A 47 -7.96 5.32 -4.50
CA LEU A 47 -7.00 5.79 -5.50
C LEU A 47 -7.66 6.73 -6.51
N GLN A 48 -8.85 6.40 -7.00
CA GLN A 48 -9.62 7.25 -7.93
C GLN A 48 -9.91 8.63 -7.33
N PHE A 49 -10.19 8.72 -6.03
CA PHE A 49 -10.35 10.01 -5.37
C PHE A 49 -9.06 10.84 -5.34
N LEU A 50 -7.88 10.23 -5.42
CA LEU A 50 -6.59 10.92 -5.39
C LEU A 50 -6.01 11.17 -6.80
N GLU A 51 -6.65 10.70 -7.87
CA GLU A 51 -6.19 10.95 -9.23
C GLU A 51 -6.27 12.44 -9.58
N ALA A 52 -5.18 13.01 -10.08
CA ALA A 52 -5.17 14.33 -10.69
C ALA A 52 -5.56 14.21 -12.18
N PRO A 53 -6.33 15.16 -12.73
CA PRO A 53 -6.53 15.23 -14.18
C PRO A 53 -5.19 15.27 -14.90
N GLN A 54 -5.08 14.66 -16.09
CA GLN A 54 -3.82 14.58 -16.83
C GLN A 54 -3.18 15.94 -17.15
N THR A 55 -3.99 17.00 -17.19
CA THR A 55 -3.58 18.38 -17.45
C THR A 55 -3.10 19.12 -16.19
N CYS A 56 -3.18 18.50 -15.02
CA CYS A 56 -2.87 19.12 -13.73
C CYS A 56 -1.93 18.23 -12.92
N GLN A 57 -1.03 18.85 -12.17
CA GLN A 57 -0.18 18.16 -11.22
C GLN A 57 -0.38 18.77 -9.84
N TYR A 58 -0.29 17.94 -8.81
CA TYR A 58 -0.29 18.43 -7.45
C TYR A 58 0.94 19.31 -7.21
N SER A 59 0.75 20.41 -6.50
CA SER A 59 1.89 21.18 -5.97
C SER A 59 2.69 20.34 -4.99
N GLN A 60 3.90 20.79 -4.66
CA GLN A 60 4.73 20.09 -3.66
C GLN A 60 4.01 19.98 -2.31
N GLU A 61 3.30 21.02 -1.87
CA GLU A 61 2.54 21.03 -0.61
C GLU A 61 1.34 20.07 -0.65
N GLU A 62 0.64 20.00 -1.78
CA GLU A 62 -0.46 19.06 -1.97
C GLU A 62 0.04 17.61 -1.99
N LEU A 63 1.18 17.35 -2.63
CA LEU A 63 1.82 16.03 -2.64
C LEU A 63 2.19 15.55 -1.23
N MET A 64 2.60 16.44 -0.32
CA MET A 64 2.87 16.09 1.08
C MET A 64 1.62 15.57 1.79
N THR A 65 0.43 15.99 1.35
CA THR A 65 -0.86 15.56 1.92
C THR A 65 -1.39 14.30 1.22
N VAL A 66 -1.24 14.20 -0.10
CA VAL A 66 -1.79 13.11 -0.92
C VAL A 66 -0.93 11.84 -0.85
N SER A 67 0.39 11.97 -0.95
CA SER A 67 1.32 10.84 -1.12
C SER A 67 1.24 9.79 0.00
N PRO A 68 1.10 10.16 1.30
CA PRO A 68 1.01 9.17 2.37
C PRO A 68 -0.22 8.24 2.25
N VAL A 69 -1.38 8.81 1.88
CA VAL A 69 -2.62 8.03 1.68
C VAL A 69 -2.52 7.20 0.41
N LEU A 70 -2.02 7.78 -0.67
CA LEU A 70 -1.78 7.09 -1.95
C LEU A 70 -0.90 5.85 -1.76
N ALA A 71 0.27 6.01 -1.15
CA ALA A 71 1.21 4.91 -0.89
C ALA A 71 0.56 3.81 -0.04
N THR A 72 -0.21 4.19 0.99
CA THR A 72 -0.91 3.22 1.85
C THR A 72 -1.94 2.41 1.07
N LEU A 73 -2.71 3.05 0.18
CA LEU A 73 -3.72 2.39 -0.65
C LEU A 73 -3.07 1.36 -1.60
N HIS A 74 -1.99 1.74 -2.30
CA HIS A 74 -1.24 0.81 -3.15
C HIS A 74 -0.72 -0.39 -2.36
N VAL A 75 -0.06 -0.14 -1.23
CA VAL A 75 0.51 -1.19 -0.39
C VAL A 75 -0.59 -2.13 0.12
N ASN A 76 -1.78 -1.62 0.46
CA ASN A 76 -2.93 -2.43 0.87
C ASN A 76 -3.56 -3.25 -0.27
N ILE A 77 -3.61 -2.72 -1.50
CA ILE A 77 -4.02 -3.51 -2.68
C ILE A 77 -3.06 -4.68 -2.89
N ALA A 78 -1.76 -4.46 -2.75
CA ALA A 78 -0.76 -5.53 -2.84
C ALA A 78 -1.01 -6.62 -1.77
N ALA A 79 -1.43 -6.24 -0.55
CA ALA A 79 -1.82 -7.21 0.47
C ALA A 79 -3.03 -8.05 0.02
N CYS A 80 -4.06 -7.46 -0.57
CA CYS A 80 -5.19 -8.19 -1.12
C CYS A 80 -4.75 -9.18 -2.20
N CYS A 81 -3.82 -8.79 -3.07
CA CYS A 81 -3.30 -9.65 -4.14
C CYS A 81 -2.55 -10.88 -3.61
N LEU A 82 -1.94 -10.80 -2.42
CA LEU A 82 -1.25 -11.92 -1.78
C LEU A 82 -2.17 -12.82 -0.95
N GLN A 83 -3.24 -12.27 -0.38
CA GLN A 83 -4.14 -12.97 0.55
C GLN A 83 -5.42 -13.51 -0.11
N GLY A 84 -5.74 -13.04 -1.32
CA GLY A 84 -6.89 -13.51 -2.09
C GLY A 84 -6.82 -15.00 -2.43
N SER A 85 -7.97 -15.57 -2.82
CA SER A 85 -8.09 -16.97 -3.26
C SER A 85 -7.18 -17.30 -4.44
N THR A 86 -7.00 -16.33 -5.34
CA THR A 86 -6.03 -16.37 -6.44
C THR A 86 -4.96 -15.33 -6.18
N VAL A 87 -3.71 -15.79 -6.01
CA VAL A 87 -2.60 -14.87 -5.83
C VAL A 87 -2.23 -14.22 -7.16
N ASP A 88 -2.18 -12.88 -7.17
CA ASP A 88 -1.73 -12.09 -8.32
C ASP A 88 -0.40 -11.42 -8.02
N CYS A 89 0.70 -12.14 -8.29
CA CYS A 89 2.05 -11.67 -8.01
C CYS A 89 2.43 -10.44 -8.85
N ALA A 90 2.04 -10.40 -10.13
CA ALA A 90 2.40 -9.30 -11.03
C ALA A 90 1.78 -7.98 -10.54
N LYS A 91 0.50 -8.01 -10.18
CA LYS A 91 -0.19 -6.86 -9.63
C LYS A 91 0.32 -6.48 -8.24
N CYS A 92 0.65 -7.46 -7.39
CA CYS A 92 1.30 -7.19 -6.12
C CYS A 92 2.60 -6.41 -6.31
N ILE A 93 3.47 -6.85 -7.23
CA ILE A 93 4.75 -6.20 -7.54
C ILE A 93 4.50 -4.77 -8.03
N LEU A 94 3.58 -4.59 -8.99
CA LEU A 94 3.23 -3.28 -9.52
C LEU A 94 2.78 -2.31 -8.43
N HIS A 95 1.86 -2.71 -7.54
CA HIS A 95 1.41 -1.82 -6.47
C HIS A 95 2.51 -1.60 -5.42
N CYS A 96 3.39 -2.57 -5.20
CA CYS A 96 4.61 -2.43 -4.40
C CYS A 96 5.77 -1.76 -5.16
N THR A 97 5.55 -1.04 -6.26
CA THR A 97 6.51 -0.04 -6.76
C THR A 97 5.97 1.38 -6.66
N GLN A 98 4.68 1.54 -6.34
CA GLN A 98 3.99 2.83 -6.21
C GLN A 98 3.94 3.29 -4.74
N HIS A 99 5.03 3.11 -3.99
CA HIS A 99 5.08 3.39 -2.56
C HIS A 99 6.23 4.34 -2.18
N ASP A 100 6.16 4.85 -0.95
CA ASP A 100 7.29 5.47 -0.28
C ASP A 100 8.43 4.44 -0.10
N PRO A 101 9.65 4.67 -0.62
CA PRO A 101 10.80 3.76 -0.47
C PRO A 101 11.09 3.33 0.96
N LEU A 102 10.65 4.08 1.98
CA LEU A 102 10.81 3.73 3.39
C LEU A 102 9.74 2.76 3.92
N ASN A 103 8.78 2.37 3.09
CA ASN A 103 7.67 1.51 3.48
C ASN A 103 8.09 0.03 3.56
N VAL A 104 8.49 -0.41 4.76
CA VAL A 104 8.86 -1.80 5.08
C VAL A 104 7.84 -2.83 4.56
N LYS A 105 6.53 -2.55 4.68
CA LYS A 105 5.48 -3.48 4.25
C LYS A 105 5.46 -3.68 2.74
N ALA A 106 5.80 -2.66 1.97
CA ALA A 106 5.82 -2.75 0.52
C ALA A 106 6.93 -3.70 0.04
N TRP A 107 8.16 -3.49 0.52
CA TRP A 107 9.30 -4.38 0.27
C TRP A 107 9.01 -5.82 0.71
N TYR A 108 8.48 -5.98 1.93
CA TYR A 108 8.14 -7.30 2.44
C TYR A 108 7.05 -8.00 1.59
N ARG A 109 6.05 -7.28 1.08
CA ARG A 109 5.01 -7.87 0.22
C ARG A 109 5.56 -8.21 -1.17
N ARG A 110 6.39 -7.35 -1.75
CA ARG A 110 7.02 -7.60 -3.04
C ARG A 110 7.94 -8.82 -3.02
N SER A 111 8.72 -8.98 -1.94
CA SER A 111 9.52 -10.18 -1.75
C SER A 111 8.69 -11.47 -1.71
N GLN A 112 7.51 -11.45 -1.08
CA GLN A 112 6.61 -12.61 -1.06
C GLN A 112 6.06 -12.93 -2.46
N ALA A 113 5.81 -11.92 -3.29
CA ALA A 113 5.40 -12.11 -4.68
C ALA A 113 6.54 -12.75 -5.50
N PHE A 114 7.77 -12.23 -5.38
CA PHE A 114 8.95 -12.82 -6.03
C PHE A 114 9.23 -14.25 -5.56
N MET A 115 9.08 -14.54 -4.26
CA MET A 115 9.19 -15.90 -3.73
C MET A 115 8.22 -16.87 -4.41
N LYS A 116 6.96 -16.45 -4.61
CA LYS A 116 5.95 -17.27 -5.29
C LYS A 116 6.25 -17.46 -6.79
N GLN A 117 6.92 -16.49 -7.40
CA GLN A 117 7.40 -16.57 -8.79
C GLN A 117 8.74 -17.32 -8.93
N LYS A 118 9.36 -17.76 -7.82
CA LYS A 118 10.71 -18.36 -7.77
C LYS A 118 11.84 -17.42 -8.19
N GLU A 119 11.59 -16.11 -8.17
CA GLU A 119 12.58 -15.06 -8.40
C GLU A 119 13.36 -14.79 -7.10
N PHE A 120 14.16 -15.76 -6.66
CA PHE A 120 14.75 -15.76 -5.32
C PHE A 120 15.77 -14.65 -5.08
N ALA A 121 16.50 -14.23 -6.12
CA ALA A 121 17.44 -13.12 -6.02
C ALA A 121 16.70 -11.80 -5.68
N LEU A 122 15.66 -11.48 -6.45
CA LEU A 122 14.84 -10.28 -6.22
C LEU A 122 14.13 -10.33 -4.87
N ALA A 123 13.61 -11.50 -4.48
CA ALA A 123 13.01 -11.68 -3.16
C ALA A 123 14.01 -11.41 -2.03
N LYS A 124 15.27 -11.86 -2.17
CA LYS A 124 16.32 -11.66 -1.16
C LYS A 124 16.70 -10.20 -1.02
N ASP A 125 16.82 -9.49 -2.14
CA ASP A 125 17.14 -8.07 -2.14
C ASP A 125 16.04 -7.28 -1.42
N ASP A 126 14.78 -7.56 -1.75
CA ASP A 126 13.61 -6.90 -1.13
C ASP A 126 13.50 -7.20 0.38
N VAL A 127 13.70 -8.45 0.82
CA VAL A 127 13.68 -8.77 2.26
C VAL A 127 14.84 -8.11 2.99
N THR A 128 16.03 -8.07 2.39
CA THR A 128 17.20 -7.44 3.00
C THR A 128 16.98 -5.94 3.17
N HIS A 129 16.38 -5.29 2.16
CA HIS A 129 16.01 -3.88 2.25
C HIS A 129 14.93 -3.64 3.31
N ALA A 130 13.89 -4.48 3.37
CA ALA A 130 12.85 -4.39 4.40
C ALA A 130 13.45 -4.50 5.82
N LEU A 131 14.40 -5.43 6.04
CA LEU A 131 15.09 -5.60 7.32
C LEU A 131 15.97 -4.40 7.69
N ALA A 132 16.63 -3.77 6.71
CA ALA A 132 17.48 -2.61 6.97
C ALA A 132 16.65 -1.37 7.41
N LEU A 133 15.41 -1.28 6.95
CA LEU A 133 14.48 -0.20 7.31
C LEU A 133 13.73 -0.45 8.63
N ASP A 134 13.58 -1.71 9.03
CA ASP A 134 12.81 -2.08 10.21
C ASP A 134 13.69 -2.07 11.47
N GLN A 135 13.49 -1.08 12.35
CA GLN A 135 14.21 -0.97 13.62
C GLN A 135 13.91 -2.15 14.57
N GLN A 136 12.77 -2.83 14.39
CA GLN A 136 12.39 -4.04 15.12
C GLN A 136 11.70 -5.03 14.18
N PRO A 137 12.50 -5.80 13.40
CA PRO A 137 11.95 -6.64 12.35
C PRO A 137 10.97 -7.67 12.89
N SER A 138 9.78 -7.68 12.31
CA SER A 138 8.76 -8.69 12.62
C SER A 138 9.27 -10.10 12.31
N THR A 139 8.90 -11.09 13.13
CA THR A 139 9.31 -12.50 12.97
C THR A 139 9.05 -13.05 11.57
N SER A 140 7.99 -12.56 10.92
CA SER A 140 7.61 -12.92 9.55
C SER A 140 8.62 -12.50 8.49
N ILE A 141 9.30 -11.34 8.66
CA ILE A 141 10.34 -10.85 7.75
C ILE A 141 11.61 -11.68 7.93
N VAL A 142 12.01 -11.91 9.19
CA VAL A 142 13.19 -12.74 9.53
C VAL A 142 13.02 -14.17 9.02
N THR A 143 11.84 -14.76 9.22
CA THR A 143 11.53 -16.12 8.77
C THR A 143 11.53 -16.24 7.24
N LEU A 144 11.10 -15.20 6.52
CA LEU A 144 11.18 -15.21 5.07
C LEU A 144 12.63 -15.17 4.58
N ARG A 145 13.48 -14.39 5.26
CA ARG A 145 14.91 -14.28 4.91
C ARG A 145 15.66 -15.61 5.03
N THR A 146 15.34 -16.41 6.05
CA THR A 146 16.02 -17.70 6.32
C THR A 146 15.57 -18.82 5.38
N ARG A 147 14.40 -18.70 4.76
CA ARG A 147 13.87 -19.67 3.77
C ARG A 147 14.44 -19.49 2.37
N LEU A 148 15.07 -18.36 2.09
CA LEU A 148 15.71 -18.10 0.81
C LEU A 148 17.00 -18.91 0.67
N PRO A 149 17.26 -19.53 -0.49
CA PRO A 149 18.49 -20.28 -0.72
C PRO A 149 19.71 -19.36 -0.56
N LEU A 150 20.77 -19.90 0.02
CA LEU A 150 22.06 -19.24 0.07
C LEU A 150 22.62 -19.11 -1.36
N PRO A 151 23.40 -18.06 -1.66
CA PRO A 151 24.11 -18.02 -2.93
C PRO A 151 25.01 -19.25 -3.04
N LEU A 152 25.02 -19.87 -4.22
CA LEU A 152 25.94 -20.95 -4.57
C LEU A 152 27.39 -20.47 -4.50
#